data_AF-A0A536BAC2-F1
#
_entry.id   AF-A0A536BAC2-F1
#
_cell.length_a   1.000
_cell.length_b   1.000
_cell.length_c   1.000
_cell.angle_alpha   90.00
_cell.angle_beta   90.00
_cell.angle_gamma   90.00
#
_symmetry.space_group_name_H-M   'P 1'
#
loop_
_entity.id
_entity.type
_entity.pdbx_description
1 polymer ?
#
loop_
_entity_poly.entity_id
_entity_poly.type
_entity_poly.pdbx_seq_one_letter_code
_entity_poly.pdbx_strand_id
1 'polypeptide(L)'
;MTDYTIALFLHIVGALGMFVALAFEWVAWAGLRRSGTVQEARGWLGLLGLVRRVGPASLGLILVAGLYMTATVVGWTAWILVGLASFVVIAALGGISNGRSLPAIERALQTDTGPISDALRQSMSAPILAASVRVRTALALGIVFLMTTKPDVVGALVVIAVAAAVGAVASRVGTPPRLAERAARAGRP
;
A
#
# COMPACT_ATOMS: atom_id res chain seq x y z
N MET A 1 -0.16 -32.94 -11.51
CA MET A 1 -0.53 -31.55 -11.13
C MET A 1 -1.71 -31.15 -11.99
N THR A 2 -2.72 -30.47 -11.43
CA THR A 2 -3.87 -29.98 -12.21
C THR A 2 -3.73 -28.49 -12.49
N ASP A 3 -4.43 -27.99 -13.52
CA ASP A 3 -4.45 -26.56 -13.88
C ASP A 3 -4.92 -25.69 -12.71
N TYR A 4 -5.87 -26.20 -11.92
CA TYR A 4 -6.31 -25.56 -10.68
C TYR A 4 -5.16 -25.39 -9.67
N THR A 5 -4.36 -26.42 -9.39
CA THR A 5 -3.21 -26.31 -8.47
C THR A 5 -2.14 -25.34 -8.98
N ILE A 6 -1.92 -25.27 -10.29
CA ILE A 6 -0.98 -24.30 -10.88
C ILE A 6 -1.52 -22.87 -10.70
N ALA A 7 -2.80 -22.64 -11.00
CA ALA A 7 -3.44 -21.35 -10.77
C ALA A 7 -3.40 -20.95 -9.29
N LEU A 8 -3.71 -21.86 -8.37
CA LEU A 8 -3.62 -21.61 -6.93
C LEU A 8 -2.20 -21.22 -6.50
N PHE A 9 -1.19 -21.94 -6.99
CA PHE A 9 0.21 -21.61 -6.73
C PHE A 9 0.55 -20.19 -7.23
N LEU A 10 0.20 -19.86 -8.47
CA LEU A 10 0.43 -18.53 -9.04
C LEU A 10 -0.31 -17.43 -8.25
N HIS A 11 -1.55 -17.68 -7.83
CA HIS A 11 -2.31 -16.74 -7.00
C HIS A 11 -1.61 -16.46 -5.66
N ILE A 12 -1.09 -17.50 -4.99
CA ILE A 12 -0.33 -17.37 -3.74
C ILE A 12 0.98 -16.63 -3.98
N VAL A 13 1.73 -16.95 -5.04
CA VAL A 13 2.96 -16.24 -5.39
C VAL A 13 2.67 -14.75 -5.65
N GLY A 14 1.57 -14.45 -6.32
CA GLY A 14 1.10 -13.08 -6.51
C GLY A 14 0.82 -12.39 -5.18
N ALA A 15 0.10 -13.05 -4.27
CA ALA A 15 -0.19 -12.51 -2.93
C ALA A 15 1.09 -12.22 -2.14
N LEU A 16 2.05 -13.15 -2.13
CA LEU A 16 3.35 -12.95 -1.48
C LEU A 16 4.12 -11.78 -2.08
N GLY A 17 4.18 -11.68 -3.42
CA GLY A 17 4.81 -10.56 -4.11
C GLY A 17 4.18 -9.21 -3.79
N MET A 18 2.85 -9.18 -3.61
CA MET A 18 2.12 -7.98 -3.19
C MET A 18 2.50 -7.55 -1.76
N PHE A 19 2.61 -8.49 -0.81
CA PHE A 19 3.08 -8.18 0.54
C PHE A 19 4.53 -7.69 0.56
N VAL A 20 5.41 -8.27 -0.27
CA VAL A 20 6.78 -7.79 -0.45
C VAL A 20 6.79 -6.36 -1.00
N ALA A 21 5.96 -6.07 -2.01
CA ALA A 21 5.84 -4.72 -2.56
C ALA A 21 5.35 -3.70 -1.51
N LEU A 22 4.34 -4.06 -0.71
CA LEU A 22 3.85 -3.22 0.39
C LEU A 22 4.92 -2.98 1.48
N ALA A 23 5.70 -4.02 1.82
CA ALA A 23 6.78 -3.90 2.79
C ALA A 23 7.90 -2.98 2.28
N PHE A 24 8.34 -3.15 1.03
CA PHE A 24 9.33 -2.28 0.42
C PHE A 24 8.83 -0.85 0.27
N GLU A 25 7.57 -0.66 -0.08
CA GLU A 25 6.95 0.66 -0.14
C GLU A 25 6.99 1.35 1.23
N TRP A 26 6.63 0.63 2.30
CA TRP A 26 6.72 1.15 3.66
C TRP A 26 8.15 1.56 4.01
N VAL A 27 9.11 0.65 3.83
CA VAL A 27 10.52 0.89 4.17
C VAL A 27 11.09 2.05 3.37
N ALA A 28 10.80 2.14 2.08
CA ALA A 28 11.29 3.21 1.23
C ALA A 28 10.73 4.57 1.63
N TRP A 29 9.43 4.69 1.94
CA TRP A 29 8.86 5.93 2.47
C TRP A 29 9.45 6.31 3.84
N ALA A 30 9.71 5.34 4.71
CA ALA A 30 10.38 5.60 5.98
C ALA A 30 11.84 6.03 5.80
N GLY A 31 12.52 5.50 4.78
CA GLY A 31 13.86 5.91 4.36
C GLY A 31 13.89 7.34 3.84
N LEU A 32 13.03 7.65 2.87
CA LEU A 32 12.87 8.99 2.29
C LEU A 32 12.64 10.08 3.34
N ARG A 33 11.80 9.81 4.35
CA ARG A 33 11.56 10.77 5.45
C ARG A 33 12.79 11.05 6.32
N ARG A 34 13.72 10.08 6.40
CA ARG A 34 14.92 10.16 7.23
C ARG A 34 16.15 10.66 6.46
N SER A 35 16.07 10.75 5.13
CA SER A 35 17.17 11.23 4.31
C SER A 35 17.55 12.67 4.66
N GLY A 36 18.85 12.91 4.79
CA GLY A 36 19.45 14.24 4.94
C GLY A 36 19.92 14.82 3.60
N THR A 37 20.28 13.95 2.67
CA THR A 37 20.88 14.32 1.39
C THR A 37 20.10 13.77 0.19
N VAL A 38 20.24 14.43 -0.96
CA VAL A 38 19.65 14.00 -2.24
C VAL A 38 20.14 12.59 -2.65
N GLN A 39 21.40 12.26 -2.35
CA GLN A 39 21.98 10.96 -2.71
C GLN A 39 21.32 9.80 -1.94
N GLU A 40 21.09 9.98 -0.63
CA GLU A 40 20.34 9.02 0.18
C GLU A 40 18.91 8.85 -0.32
N ALA A 41 18.24 9.96 -0.67
CA ALA A 41 16.88 9.93 -1.18
C ALA A 41 16.78 9.17 -2.51
N ARG A 42 17.75 9.33 -3.42
CA ARG A 42 17.81 8.58 -4.69
C ARG A 42 17.91 7.07 -4.49
N GLY A 43 18.67 6.62 -3.49
CA GLY A 43 18.74 5.19 -3.15
C GLY A 43 17.37 4.60 -2.80
N TRP A 44 16.59 5.32 -1.98
CA TRP A 44 15.22 4.89 -1.62
C TRP A 44 14.22 5.00 -2.78
N LEU A 45 14.38 5.99 -3.66
CA LEU A 45 13.58 6.06 -4.89
C LEU A 45 13.83 4.86 -5.81
N GLY A 46 15.07 4.36 -5.88
CA GLY A 46 15.38 3.12 -6.62
C GLY A 46 14.54 1.94 -6.13
N LEU A 47 14.37 1.80 -4.81
CA LEU A 47 13.52 0.76 -4.22
C LEU A 47 12.03 0.95 -4.58
N LEU A 48 11.53 2.19 -4.60
CA LEU A 48 10.16 2.50 -5.06
C LEU A 48 9.99 2.23 -6.56
N GLY A 49 11.06 2.40 -7.36
CA GLY A 49 11.11 1.97 -8.75
C GLY A 49 10.89 0.47 -8.93
N LEU A 50 11.43 -0.35 -8.02
CA LEU A 50 11.16 -1.80 -8.00
C LEU A 50 9.70 -2.09 -7.64
N VAL A 51 9.15 -1.42 -6.63
CA VAL A 51 7.73 -1.53 -6.23
C VAL A 51 6.80 -1.21 -7.40
N ARG A 52 7.14 -0.22 -8.24
CA ARG A 52 6.36 0.13 -9.44
C ARG A 52 6.29 -1.00 -10.49
N ARG A 53 7.21 -1.96 -10.46
CA ARG A 53 7.21 -3.12 -11.36
C ARG A 53 6.60 -4.34 -10.70
N VAL A 54 7.07 -4.66 -9.49
CA VAL A 54 6.62 -5.83 -8.73
C VAL A 54 5.15 -5.71 -8.36
N GLY A 55 4.70 -4.54 -7.90
CA GLY A 55 3.32 -4.31 -7.48
C GLY A 55 2.29 -4.69 -8.56
N PRO A 56 2.30 -4.05 -9.74
CA PRO A 56 1.38 -4.39 -10.83
C PRO A 56 1.49 -5.85 -11.31
N ALA A 57 2.70 -6.41 -11.38
CA ALA A 57 2.89 -7.80 -11.75
C ALA A 57 2.24 -8.76 -10.74
N SER A 58 2.42 -8.51 -9.45
CA SER A 58 1.78 -9.26 -8.37
C SER A 58 0.25 -9.12 -8.41
N LEU A 59 -0.26 -7.90 -8.60
CA LEU A 59 -1.70 -7.65 -8.74
C LEU A 59 -2.29 -8.43 -9.93
N GLY A 60 -1.61 -8.38 -11.09
CA GLY A 60 -2.01 -9.13 -12.28
C GLY A 60 -2.04 -10.63 -12.03
N LEU A 61 -1.02 -11.18 -11.37
CA LEU A 61 -0.93 -12.60 -11.08
C LEU A 61 -2.04 -13.07 -10.13
N ILE A 62 -2.32 -12.31 -9.07
CA ILE A 62 -3.44 -12.57 -8.14
C ILE A 62 -4.76 -12.58 -8.92
N LEU A 63 -5.01 -11.53 -9.71
CA LEU A 63 -6.29 -11.32 -10.38
C LEU A 63 -6.56 -12.38 -11.43
N VAL A 64 -5.60 -12.62 -12.34
CA VAL A 64 -5.76 -13.58 -13.44
C VAL A 64 -5.96 -14.99 -12.90
N ALA A 65 -5.10 -15.41 -11.96
CA ALA A 65 -5.21 -16.75 -11.38
C ALA A 65 -6.47 -16.93 -10.53
N GLY A 66 -6.85 -15.89 -9.77
CA GLY A 66 -8.06 -15.90 -8.94
C GLY A 66 -9.34 -15.98 -9.78
N LEU A 67 -9.42 -15.19 -10.85
CA LEU A 67 -10.55 -15.23 -11.78
C LEU A 67 -10.63 -16.57 -12.52
N TYR A 68 -9.49 -17.14 -12.91
CA TYR A 68 -9.46 -18.47 -13.51
C TYR A 68 -10.04 -19.54 -12.57
N MET A 69 -9.57 -19.59 -11.31
CA MET A 69 -10.11 -20.54 -10.32
C MET A 69 -11.59 -20.31 -10.02
N THR A 70 -12.02 -19.05 -9.97
CA THR A 70 -13.44 -18.66 -9.78
C THR A 70 -14.31 -19.15 -10.93
N ALA A 71 -13.86 -18.95 -12.17
CA ALA A 71 -14.62 -19.30 -13.37
C ALA A 71 -14.70 -20.82 -13.62
N THR A 72 -13.70 -21.58 -13.19
CA THR A 72 -13.57 -23.00 -13.56
C THR A 72 -13.92 -23.98 -12.44
N VAL A 73 -13.71 -23.61 -11.17
CA VAL A 73 -13.84 -24.56 -10.05
C VAL A 73 -14.66 -24.01 -8.90
N VAL A 74 -14.40 -22.78 -8.45
CA VAL A 74 -14.93 -22.27 -7.17
C VAL A 74 -16.32 -21.65 -7.31
N GLY A 75 -16.62 -21.01 -8.45
CA GLY A 75 -17.84 -20.24 -8.66
C GLY A 75 -17.85 -18.89 -7.94
N TRP A 76 -18.81 -18.03 -8.30
CA TRP A 76 -18.95 -16.70 -7.69
C TRP A 76 -19.64 -16.79 -6.33
N THR A 77 -18.92 -16.37 -5.28
CA THR A 77 -19.43 -16.38 -3.90
C THR A 77 -19.22 -15.01 -3.24
N ALA A 78 -19.92 -14.78 -2.12
CA ALA A 78 -19.90 -13.49 -1.44
C ALA A 78 -18.48 -13.04 -1.04
N TRP A 79 -17.66 -13.94 -0.47
CA TRP A 79 -16.29 -13.61 -0.08
C TRP A 79 -15.39 -13.29 -1.27
N ILE A 80 -15.63 -13.89 -2.45
CA ILE A 80 -14.89 -13.57 -3.69
C ILE A 80 -15.24 -12.16 -4.14
N LEU A 81 -16.53 -11.81 -4.18
CA LEU A 81 -16.97 -10.48 -4.61
C LEU A 81 -16.44 -9.38 -3.68
N VAL A 82 -16.55 -9.58 -2.37
CA VAL A 82 -16.03 -8.64 -1.36
C VAL A 82 -14.51 -8.55 -1.42
N GLY A 83 -13.82 -9.70 -1.58
CA GLY A 83 -12.37 -9.75 -1.74
C GLY A 83 -11.89 -9.02 -3.00
N LEU A 84 -12.56 -9.23 -4.14
CA LEU A 84 -12.28 -8.57 -5.41
C LEU A 84 -12.52 -7.06 -5.32
N ALA A 85 -13.63 -6.63 -4.73
CA ALA A 85 -13.91 -5.21 -4.51
C ALA A 85 -12.83 -4.57 -3.63
N SER A 86 -12.43 -5.23 -2.55
CA SER A 86 -11.36 -4.77 -1.65
C SER A 86 -10.01 -4.72 -2.35
N PHE A 87 -9.73 -5.70 -3.23
CA PHE A 87 -8.52 -5.74 -4.04
C PHE A 87 -8.44 -4.55 -5.01
N VAL A 88 -9.56 -4.20 -5.66
CA VAL A 88 -9.66 -2.99 -6.50
C VAL A 88 -9.39 -1.73 -5.68
N VAL A 89 -9.94 -1.63 -4.47
CA VAL A 89 -9.64 -0.51 -3.55
C VAL A 89 -8.15 -0.43 -3.25
N ILE A 90 -7.47 -1.55 -2.98
CA ILE A 90 -6.03 -1.57 -2.74
C ILE A 90 -5.26 -1.06 -3.97
N ALA A 91 -5.60 -1.57 -5.16
CA ALA A 91 -4.96 -1.15 -6.40
C ALA A 91 -5.14 0.35 -6.66
N ALA A 92 -6.35 0.87 -6.46
CA ALA A 92 -6.66 2.29 -6.61
C ALA A 92 -5.87 3.16 -5.63
N LEU A 93 -5.86 2.79 -4.34
CA LEU A 93 -5.11 3.53 -3.32
C LEU A 93 -3.61 3.57 -3.63
N GLY A 94 -3.03 2.47 -4.09
CA GLY A 94 -1.61 2.39 -4.45
C GLY A 94 -1.28 3.17 -5.71
N GLY A 95 -2.13 3.08 -6.74
CA GLY A 95 -1.97 3.83 -7.99
C GLY A 95 -2.08 5.34 -7.77
N ILE A 96 -3.05 5.78 -6.96
CA ILE A 96 -3.25 7.21 -6.65
C ILE A 96 -2.10 7.76 -5.82
N SER A 97 -1.66 7.06 -4.77
CA SER A 97 -0.58 7.56 -3.90
C SER A 97 0.76 7.58 -4.63
N ASN A 98 1.14 6.46 -5.26
CA ASN A 98 2.46 6.35 -5.89
C ASN A 98 2.54 7.09 -7.22
N GLY A 99 1.45 7.10 -8.01
CA GLY A 99 1.39 7.78 -9.30
C GLY A 99 1.49 9.30 -9.20
N ARG A 100 1.06 9.89 -8.06
CA ARG A 100 1.16 11.34 -7.84
C ARG A 100 2.46 11.73 -7.12
N SER A 101 2.82 11.03 -6.05
CA SER A 101 3.91 11.47 -5.18
C SER A 101 5.30 11.15 -5.72
N LEU A 102 5.50 9.99 -6.35
CA LEU A 102 6.83 9.61 -6.84
C LEU A 102 7.37 10.53 -7.94
N PRO A 103 6.61 10.82 -9.03
CA PRO A 103 7.12 11.69 -10.09
C PRO A 103 7.38 13.12 -9.61
N ALA A 104 6.59 13.59 -8.64
CA ALA A 104 6.79 14.91 -8.04
C ALA A 104 8.11 14.99 -7.25
N ILE A 105 8.42 13.95 -6.45
CA ILE A 105 9.66 13.87 -5.67
C ILE A 105 10.87 13.66 -6.60
N GLU A 106 10.75 12.81 -7.62
CA GLU A 106 11.80 12.59 -8.62
C GLU A 106 12.19 13.89 -9.32
N ARG A 107 11.21 14.70 -9.75
CA ARG A 107 11.48 16.00 -10.38
C ARG A 107 12.16 16.99 -9.43
N ALA A 108 11.70 17.08 -8.18
CA ALA A 108 12.31 17.97 -7.20
C ALA A 108 13.77 17.61 -6.88
N LEU A 109 14.11 16.32 -6.89
CA LEU A 109 15.49 15.84 -6.68
C LEU A 109 16.42 15.99 -7.89
N GLN A 110 15.90 16.36 -9.06
CA GLN A 110 16.70 16.71 -10.23
C GLN A 110 17.20 18.16 -10.16
N THR A 111 16.44 19.04 -9.51
CA THR A 111 16.78 20.47 -9.36
C THR A 111 17.66 20.75 -8.15
N ASP A 112 17.57 19.93 -7.09
CA ASP A 112 18.38 20.06 -5.88
C ASP A 112 19.67 19.22 -5.97
N THR A 113 20.83 19.86 -5.87
CA THR A 113 22.16 19.19 -5.82
C THR A 113 22.80 19.22 -4.42
N GLY A 114 22.06 19.70 -3.40
CA GLY A 114 22.56 19.91 -2.03
C GLY A 114 21.72 19.21 -0.94
N PRO A 115 21.64 19.79 0.28
CA PRO A 115 20.74 19.32 1.33
C PRO A 115 19.28 19.32 0.86
N ILE A 116 18.47 18.38 1.39
CA ILE A 116 17.04 18.31 1.04
C ILE A 116 16.31 19.55 1.56
N SER A 117 15.66 20.29 0.65
CA SER A 117 14.84 21.45 0.96
C SER A 117 13.64 21.10 1.87
N ASP A 118 13.21 22.03 2.73
CA ASP A 118 12.11 21.79 3.68
C ASP A 118 10.78 21.45 3.00
N ALA A 119 10.50 22.06 1.85
CA ALA A 119 9.32 21.76 1.04
C ALA A 119 9.34 20.32 0.51
N LEU A 120 10.50 19.82 0.08
CA LEU A 120 10.68 18.45 -0.35
C LEU A 120 10.60 17.47 0.83
N ARG A 121 11.18 17.82 1.98
CA ARG A 121 11.02 17.05 3.22
C ARG A 121 9.55 16.93 3.63
N GLN A 122 8.76 18.00 3.46
CA GLN A 122 7.33 18.00 3.77
C GLN A 122 6.55 17.09 2.81
N SER A 123 6.85 17.10 1.51
CA SER A 123 6.19 16.22 0.53
C SER A 123 6.51 14.74 0.77
N MET A 124 7.75 14.41 1.13
CA MET A 124 8.18 13.05 1.48
C MET A 124 7.61 12.55 2.82
N SER A 125 7.22 13.48 3.71
CA SER A 125 6.65 13.17 5.03
C SER A 125 5.12 13.27 5.09
N ALA A 126 4.46 13.40 3.94
CA ALA A 126 3.01 13.52 3.88
C ALA A 126 2.32 12.32 4.57
N PRO A 127 1.48 12.55 5.59
CA PRO A 127 0.88 11.47 6.39
C PRO A 127 -0.04 10.58 5.55
N ILE A 128 -0.58 11.10 4.45
CA ILE A 128 -1.43 10.35 3.50
C ILE A 128 -0.71 9.15 2.88
N LEU A 129 0.62 9.21 2.68
CA LEU A 129 1.41 8.12 2.12
C LEU A 129 1.52 6.95 3.11
N ALA A 130 1.81 7.28 4.37
CA ALA A 130 1.86 6.29 5.44
C ALA A 130 0.47 5.69 5.70
N ALA A 131 -0.59 6.51 5.65
CA ALA A 131 -1.97 6.04 5.78
C ALA A 131 -2.35 5.09 4.64
N SER A 132 -2.03 5.44 3.39
CA SER A 132 -2.31 4.62 2.21
C SER A 132 -1.69 3.23 2.33
N VAL A 133 -0.40 3.14 2.66
CA VAL A 133 0.28 1.83 2.80
C VAL A 133 -0.34 1.01 3.93
N ARG A 134 -0.57 1.61 5.11
CA ARG A 134 -1.16 0.92 6.28
C ARG A 134 -2.56 0.38 6.00
N VAL A 135 -3.43 1.19 5.39
CA VAL A 135 -4.78 0.77 5.01
C VAL A 135 -4.72 -0.37 3.98
N ARG A 136 -3.87 -0.25 2.95
CA ARG A 136 -3.70 -1.31 1.96
C ARG A 136 -3.19 -2.62 2.55
N THR A 137 -2.23 -2.56 3.48
CA THR A 137 -1.74 -3.74 4.19
C THR A 137 -2.83 -4.37 5.05
N ALA A 138 -3.61 -3.59 5.79
CA ALA A 138 -4.71 -4.11 6.61
C ALA A 138 -5.79 -4.76 5.73
N LEU A 139 -6.18 -4.12 4.63
CA LEU A 139 -7.12 -4.69 3.67
C LEU A 139 -6.59 -5.99 3.04
N ALA A 140 -5.30 -6.05 2.67
CA ALA A 140 -4.68 -7.25 2.13
C ALA A 140 -4.74 -8.42 3.12
N LEU A 141 -4.47 -8.17 4.41
CA LEU A 141 -4.63 -9.16 5.47
C LEU A 141 -6.10 -9.58 5.66
N GLY A 142 -7.02 -8.62 5.58
CA GLY A 142 -8.46 -8.90 5.55
C GLY A 142 -8.82 -9.87 4.42
N ILE A 143 -8.38 -9.59 3.19
CA ILE A 143 -8.61 -10.46 2.02
C ILE A 143 -8.05 -11.86 2.27
N VAL A 144 -6.84 -12.00 2.83
CA VAL A 144 -6.27 -13.31 3.19
C VAL A 144 -7.18 -14.04 4.18
N PHE A 145 -7.75 -13.36 5.17
CA PHE A 145 -8.72 -13.95 6.08
C PHE A 145 -10.02 -14.39 5.37
N LEU A 146 -10.51 -13.62 4.40
CA LEU A 146 -11.65 -14.03 3.57
C LEU A 146 -11.33 -15.30 2.78
N MET A 147 -10.12 -15.43 2.22
CA MET A 147 -9.70 -16.62 1.46
C MET A 147 -9.66 -17.88 2.34
N THR A 148 -9.31 -17.74 3.62
CA THR A 148 -9.15 -18.88 4.54
C THR A 148 -10.47 -19.30 5.17
N THR A 149 -11.32 -18.35 5.54
CA THR A 149 -12.57 -18.62 6.27
C THR A 149 -13.80 -18.70 5.37
N LYS A 150 -13.74 -18.12 4.17
CA LYS A 150 -14.80 -18.14 3.15
C LYS A 150 -16.19 -17.79 3.70
N PRO A 151 -16.32 -16.65 4.42
CA PRO A 151 -17.57 -16.30 5.09
C PRO A 151 -18.68 -15.97 4.09
N ASP A 152 -19.90 -15.86 4.61
CA ASP A 152 -21.01 -15.25 3.89
C ASP A 152 -20.80 -13.74 3.68
N VAL A 153 -21.78 -13.07 3.07
CA VAL A 153 -21.66 -11.65 2.73
C VAL A 153 -21.50 -10.77 3.96
N VAL A 154 -22.22 -11.07 5.05
CA VAL A 154 -22.18 -10.27 6.28
C VAL A 154 -20.81 -10.43 6.93
N GLY A 155 -20.33 -11.66 7.10
CA GLY A 155 -19.00 -11.92 7.66
C GLY A 155 -17.89 -11.29 6.82
N ALA A 156 -17.96 -11.41 5.49
CA ALA A 156 -16.99 -10.80 4.58
C ALA A 156 -16.92 -9.28 4.72
N LEU A 157 -18.07 -8.60 4.75
CA LEU A 157 -18.15 -7.15 4.89
C LEU A 157 -17.65 -6.68 6.25
N VAL A 158 -18.01 -7.38 7.33
CA VAL A 158 -17.52 -7.06 8.69
C VAL A 158 -16.00 -7.16 8.76
N VAL A 159 -15.41 -8.23 8.24
CA VAL A 159 -13.95 -8.40 8.23
C VAL A 159 -13.26 -7.25 7.51
N ILE A 160 -13.73 -6.89 6.31
CA ILE A 160 -13.14 -5.78 5.55
C ILE A 160 -13.34 -4.43 6.24
N ALA A 161 -14.51 -4.19 6.83
CA ALA A 161 -14.77 -2.97 7.58
C ALA A 161 -13.82 -2.84 8.79
N VAL A 162 -13.64 -3.93 9.54
CA VAL A 162 -12.70 -3.98 10.67
C VAL A 162 -11.26 -3.78 10.18
N ALA A 163 -10.85 -4.45 9.11
CA ALA A 163 -9.52 -4.28 8.52
C ALA A 163 -9.27 -2.81 8.10
N ALA A 164 -10.23 -2.19 7.42
CA ALA A 164 -10.16 -0.78 7.05
C ALA A 164 -10.06 0.14 8.28
N ALA A 165 -10.87 -0.11 9.31
CA ALA A 165 -10.85 0.65 10.56
C ALA A 165 -9.50 0.51 11.27
N VAL A 166 -8.95 -0.69 11.38
CA VAL A 166 -7.62 -0.95 11.97
C VAL A 166 -6.54 -0.20 11.19
N GLY A 167 -6.54 -0.28 9.86
CA GLY A 167 -5.60 0.45 9.01
C GLY A 167 -5.70 1.97 9.20
N ALA A 168 -6.92 2.50 9.29
CA ALA A 168 -7.17 3.92 9.53
C ALA A 168 -6.71 4.36 10.92
N VAL A 169 -6.98 3.58 11.97
CA VAL A 169 -6.54 3.90 13.34
C VAL A 169 -5.02 3.85 13.45
N ALA A 170 -4.38 2.80 12.92
CA ALA A 170 -2.92 2.69 12.87
C ALA A 170 -2.26 3.86 12.12
N SER A 171 -2.97 4.46 11.15
CA SER A 171 -2.47 5.65 10.44
C SER A 171 -2.35 6.88 11.35
N ARG A 172 -3.26 7.04 12.32
CA ARG A 172 -3.32 8.19 13.24
C ARG A 172 -2.25 8.12 14.33
N VAL A 173 -2.00 6.93 14.88
CA VAL A 173 -1.04 6.72 15.99
C VAL A 173 0.42 6.99 15.57
N GLY A 174 0.74 6.85 14.29
CA GLY A 174 2.09 7.09 13.76
C GLY A 174 2.36 8.52 13.24
N THR A 175 1.41 9.45 13.38
CA THR A 175 1.60 10.85 12.98
C THR A 175 1.90 11.66 14.25
N PRO A 176 3.15 12.06 14.53
CA PRO A 176 3.42 12.85 15.72
C PRO A 176 2.64 14.17 15.65
N PRO A 177 1.96 14.59 16.72
CA PRO A 177 1.29 15.89 16.79
C PRO A 177 2.38 16.96 16.76
N ARG A 178 2.68 17.50 15.58
CA ARG A 178 3.66 18.58 15.42
C ARG A 178 2.95 19.74 14.74
N LEU A 179 3.20 20.95 15.24
CA LEU A 179 2.85 22.27 14.70
C LEU A 179 1.70 23.01 15.39
N ALA A 180 0.63 22.35 15.87
CA ALA A 180 -0.44 23.04 16.60
C ALA A 180 0.08 23.66 17.93
N GLU A 181 0.94 22.95 18.65
CA GLU A 181 1.58 23.47 19.87
C GLU A 181 2.67 24.53 19.60
N ARG A 182 3.32 24.51 18.42
CA ARG A 182 4.35 25.51 18.09
C ARG A 182 3.73 26.84 17.70
N ALA A 183 2.59 26.84 17.00
CA ALA A 183 1.81 28.06 16.75
C ALA A 183 1.19 28.62 18.04
N ALA A 184 0.71 27.75 18.95
CA ALA A 184 0.19 28.16 20.26
C ALA A 184 1.27 28.71 21.22
N ARG A 185 2.54 28.29 21.06
CA ARG A 185 3.68 28.81 21.84
C ARG A 185 4.37 30.03 21.23
N ALA A 186 4.24 30.25 19.92
CA ALA A 186 4.77 31.44 19.25
C ALA A 186 3.83 32.67 19.36
N GLY A 187 2.59 32.48 19.84
CA GLY A 187 1.59 33.53 20.01
C GLY A 187 1.29 33.91 21.47
N ARG A 188 2.17 33.56 22.43
CA ARG A 188 2.07 34.05 23.81
C ARG A 188 3.07 35.21 23.98
N PRO A 189 2.60 36.47 24.09
CA PRO A 189 3.45 37.60 24.45
C PRO A 189 4.00 37.47 25.87
#